data_AF-A0A2D9Q9K0-F1
#
_entry.id   AF-A0A2D9Q9K0-F1
#
_cell.length_a   1.000
_cell.length_b   1.000
_cell.length_c   1.000
_cell.angle_alpha   90.00
_cell.angle_beta   90.00
_cell.angle_gamma   90.00
#
_symmetry.space_group_name_H-M   'P 1'
#
loop_
_entity.id
_entity.type
_entity.pdbx_description
1 polymer ?
#
loop_
_entity_poly.entity_id
_entity_poly.type
_entity_poly.pdbx_seq_one_letter_code
_entity_poly.pdbx_strand_id
1 'polypeptide(L)'
;MNDLQSLAEDIVTYSFPDDTGRFPVSFVSGWLETHIGELNGLTHEDFFIDDTGAIGPSGLMPVEKDIFKSLYEEEYYERAAREALRGIVWLEGNADSVTMVKEGDTTIQKVSKHQISRTFSEFAAAARGNLEDLLFQYNMQKSSPIGVDSAEGLADTEYNCFNHDH
;
A
#
# COMPACT_ATOMS: atom_id res chain seq x y z
N MET A 1 -0.41 11.31 18.58
CA MET A 1 0.24 10.37 17.64
C MET A 1 -0.20 10.82 16.27
N ASN A 2 0.76 11.08 15.39
CA ASN A 2 0.56 11.40 13.98
C ASN A 2 0.05 10.15 13.24
N ASP A 3 -0.88 10.33 12.31
CA ASP A 3 -1.51 9.23 11.58
C ASP A 3 -0.49 8.44 10.75
N LEU A 4 0.52 9.13 10.21
CA LEU A 4 1.61 8.53 9.43
C LEU A 4 2.49 7.60 10.26
N GLN A 5 2.81 7.96 11.50
CA GLN A 5 3.62 7.09 12.35
C GLN A 5 2.85 5.84 12.73
N SER A 6 1.55 5.97 13.01
CA SER A 6 0.70 4.81 13.32
C SER A 6 0.62 3.86 12.12
N LEU A 7 0.45 4.42 10.91
CA LEU A 7 0.46 3.62 9.67
C LEU A 7 1.83 2.95 9.43
N ALA A 8 2.93 3.66 9.69
CA ALA A 8 4.28 3.11 9.58
C ALA A 8 4.55 2.00 10.61
N GLU A 9 4.09 2.16 11.85
CA GLU A 9 4.17 1.14 12.89
C GLU A 9 3.43 -0.14 12.49
N ASP A 10 2.23 0.00 11.91
CA ASP A 10 1.45 -1.13 11.40
C ASP A 10 2.21 -1.87 10.28
N ILE A 11 2.77 -1.14 9.30
CA ILE A 11 3.53 -1.73 8.19
C ILE A 11 4.74 -2.50 8.72
N VAL A 12 5.55 -1.88 9.58
CA VAL A 12 6.78 -2.50 10.09
C VAL A 12 6.47 -3.71 10.96
N THR A 13 5.42 -3.64 11.79
CA THR A 13 5.09 -4.71 12.74
C THR A 13 4.44 -5.91 12.07
N TYR A 14 3.52 -5.69 11.14
CA TYR A 14 2.69 -6.76 10.59
C TYR A 14 3.13 -7.24 9.21
N SER A 15 3.68 -6.36 8.36
CA SER A 15 4.14 -6.75 7.02
C SER A 15 5.60 -7.21 7.03
N PHE A 16 6.46 -6.57 7.83
CA PHE A 16 7.91 -6.80 7.79
C PHE A 16 8.57 -6.99 9.18
N PRO A 17 8.08 -7.92 10.02
CA PRO A 17 8.56 -8.08 11.39
C PRO A 17 10.06 -8.40 11.47
N ASP A 18 10.60 -9.10 10.47
CA ASP A 18 11.99 -9.56 10.45
C ASP A 18 13.00 -8.52 9.94
N ASP A 19 12.54 -7.38 9.37
CA ASP A 19 13.42 -6.36 8.76
C ASP A 19 13.38 -4.99 9.46
N THR A 20 12.95 -4.99 10.73
CA THR A 20 12.83 -3.78 11.59
C THR A 20 14.16 -3.03 11.78
N GLY A 21 15.30 -3.71 11.65
CA GLY A 21 16.63 -3.09 11.75
C GLY A 21 17.04 -2.29 10.52
N ARG A 22 16.53 -2.66 9.33
CA ARG A 22 16.89 -2.01 8.07
C ARG A 22 15.92 -0.89 7.70
N PHE A 23 14.64 -1.09 8.03
CA PHE A 23 13.58 -0.13 7.79
C PHE A 23 12.86 0.19 9.10
N PRO A 24 13.47 1.06 9.94
CA PRO A 24 12.82 1.50 11.17
C PRO A 24 11.56 2.32 10.85
N VAL A 25 10.64 2.39 11.81
CA VAL A 25 9.36 3.14 11.68
C VAL A 25 9.56 4.56 11.16
N SER A 26 10.60 5.27 11.62
CA SER A 26 10.91 6.63 11.17
C SER A 26 11.27 6.72 9.68
N PHE A 27 11.90 5.69 9.14
CA PHE A 27 12.21 5.62 7.71
C PHE A 27 10.92 5.40 6.90
N VAL A 28 10.06 4.49 7.35
CA VAL A 28 8.77 4.21 6.69
C VAL A 28 7.87 5.44 6.75
N SER A 29 7.77 6.12 7.89
CA SER A 29 6.97 7.34 8.01
C SER A 29 7.46 8.46 7.09
N GLY A 30 8.77 8.66 6.98
CA GLY A 30 9.33 9.65 6.04
C GLY A 30 9.11 9.28 4.58
N TRP A 31 9.13 7.98 4.26
CA TRP A 31 8.76 7.51 2.91
C TRP A 31 7.28 7.83 2.61
N LEU A 32 6.37 7.53 3.53
CA LEU A 32 4.94 7.83 3.38
C LEU A 32 4.70 9.35 3.21
N GLU A 33 5.43 10.19 3.95
CA GLU A 33 5.31 11.64 3.83
C GLU A 33 5.67 12.15 2.43
N THR A 34 6.71 11.58 1.82
CA THR A 34 7.20 11.98 0.49
C THR A 34 6.38 11.43 -0.67
N HIS A 35 5.61 10.37 -0.45
CA HIS A 35 4.84 9.67 -1.50
C HIS A 35 3.32 9.87 -1.36
N ILE A 36 2.87 10.77 -0.48
CA ILE A 36 1.44 11.12 -0.35
C ILE A 36 0.85 11.66 -1.68
N GLY A 37 1.67 12.36 -2.48
CA GLY A 37 1.24 12.86 -3.79
C GLY A 37 1.04 11.77 -4.83
N GLU A 38 1.72 10.63 -4.69
CA GLU A 38 1.51 9.47 -5.56
C GLU A 38 0.18 8.80 -5.25
N LEU A 39 -0.17 8.68 -3.96
CA LEU A 39 -1.48 8.21 -3.53
C LEU A 39 -2.59 9.09 -4.13
N ASN A 40 -2.46 10.41 -4.06
CA ASN A 40 -3.40 11.35 -4.67
C ASN A 40 -3.57 11.12 -6.18
N GLY A 41 -2.47 10.87 -6.88
CA GLY A 41 -2.49 10.56 -8.31
C GLY A 41 -3.27 9.29 -8.65
N LEU A 42 -3.14 8.25 -7.81
CA LEU A 42 -3.79 6.96 -8.00
C LEU A 42 -5.27 6.97 -7.61
N THR A 43 -5.64 7.65 -6.53
CA THR A 43 -7.02 7.68 -6.02
C THR A 43 -7.84 8.86 -6.54
N HIS A 44 -7.20 9.83 -7.22
CA HIS A 44 -7.79 11.10 -7.64
C HIS A 44 -8.38 11.93 -6.48
N GLU A 45 -7.69 11.90 -5.35
CA GLU A 45 -8.05 12.62 -4.12
C GLU A 45 -6.95 13.64 -3.76
N ASP A 46 -7.27 14.58 -2.88
CA ASP A 46 -6.36 15.64 -2.43
C ASP A 46 -5.97 15.47 -0.96
N PHE A 47 -5.24 14.39 -0.63
CA PHE A 47 -4.66 14.22 0.70
C PHE A 47 -3.46 15.15 0.88
N PHE A 48 -3.33 15.70 2.09
CA PHE A 48 -2.17 16.51 2.46
C PHE A 48 -1.75 16.21 3.89
N ILE A 49 -0.52 16.58 4.22
CA ILE A 49 0.04 16.41 5.55
C ILE A 49 0.08 17.79 6.19
N ASP A 50 -0.51 17.92 7.37
CA ASP A 50 -0.49 19.18 8.11
C ASP A 50 0.82 19.37 8.89
N ASP A 51 1.01 20.58 9.45
CA ASP A 51 2.20 20.92 10.25
C ASP A 51 2.37 20.04 11.51
N THR A 52 1.35 19.25 11.87
CA THR A 52 1.36 18.32 13.00
C THR A 52 1.66 16.87 12.59
N GLY A 53 1.76 16.60 11.28
CA GLY A 53 1.97 15.28 10.71
C GLY A 53 0.70 14.43 10.60
N ALA A 54 -0.48 15.03 10.76
CA ALA A 54 -1.76 14.37 10.53
C ALA A 54 -2.16 14.48 9.05
N ILE A 55 -2.93 13.50 8.57
CA ILE A 55 -3.36 13.46 7.16
C ILE A 55 -4.70 14.17 7.04
N GLY A 56 -4.73 15.30 6.34
CA GLY A 56 -5.94 16.06 6.04
C GLY A 56 -6.60 15.63 4.73
N PRO A 57 -7.91 15.90 4.54
CA PRO A 57 -8.79 16.69 5.43
C PRO A 57 -9.47 15.90 6.56
N SER A 58 -9.61 14.57 6.46
CA SER A 58 -10.32 13.74 7.45
C SER A 58 -9.55 12.51 7.93
N GLY A 59 -8.25 12.42 7.63
CA GLY A 59 -7.47 11.19 7.74
C GLY A 59 -7.78 10.21 6.60
N LEU A 60 -6.92 9.20 6.46
CA LEU A 60 -7.13 8.12 5.50
C LEU A 60 -8.18 7.13 6.02
N MET A 61 -9.13 6.78 5.16
CA MET A 61 -10.05 5.67 5.37
C MET A 61 -9.29 4.33 5.38
N PRO A 62 -9.86 3.25 5.96
CA PRO A 62 -9.20 1.94 5.98
C PRO A 62 -8.76 1.44 4.60
N VAL A 63 -9.59 1.62 3.56
CA VAL A 63 -9.26 1.21 2.19
C VAL A 63 -8.09 2.02 1.63
N GLU A 64 -8.04 3.32 1.89
CA GLU A 64 -6.95 4.21 1.45
C GLU A 64 -5.64 3.87 2.17
N LYS A 65 -5.72 3.50 3.46
CA LYS A 65 -4.57 2.97 4.21
C LYS A 65 -4.06 1.68 3.59
N ASP A 66 -4.94 0.76 3.22
CA ASP A 66 -4.55 -0.51 2.62
C ASP A 66 -3.93 -0.33 1.22
N ILE A 67 -4.48 0.59 0.40
CA ILE A 67 -3.86 1.01 -0.87
C ILE A 67 -2.44 1.54 -0.62
N PHE A 68 -2.28 2.41 0.37
CA PHE A 68 -0.97 3.01 0.64
C PHE A 68 0.05 2.01 1.19
N LYS A 69 -0.41 1.02 1.96
CA LYS A 69 0.39 -0.12 2.41
C LYS A 69 0.85 -0.98 1.23
N SER A 70 -0.05 -1.34 0.32
CA SER A 70 0.29 -2.12 -0.88
C SER A 70 1.26 -1.39 -1.79
N LEU A 71 1.14 -0.07 -1.93
CA LEU A 71 2.10 0.77 -2.66
C LEU A 71 3.50 0.70 -2.01
N TYR A 72 3.58 0.82 -0.69
CA TYR A 72 4.87 0.67 0.01
C TYR A 72 5.47 -0.72 -0.15
N GLU A 73 4.65 -1.77 -0.10
CA GLU A 73 5.09 -3.16 -0.25
C GLU A 73 5.68 -3.44 -1.64
N GLU A 74 5.09 -2.89 -2.70
CA GLU A 74 5.65 -2.94 -4.05
C GLU A 74 7.07 -2.34 -4.10
N GLU A 75 7.22 -1.10 -3.64
CA GLU A 75 8.52 -0.40 -3.63
C GLU A 75 9.55 -1.09 -2.75
N TYR A 76 9.11 -1.69 -1.65
CA TYR A 76 9.95 -2.49 -0.78
C TYR A 76 10.55 -3.69 -1.55
N TYR A 77 9.73 -4.47 -2.24
CA TYR A 77 10.22 -5.63 -3.00
C TYR A 77 11.05 -5.22 -4.22
N GLU A 78 10.70 -4.14 -4.89
CA GLU A 78 11.52 -3.62 -5.99
C GLU A 78 12.91 -3.20 -5.49
N ARG A 79 12.97 -2.50 -4.35
CA ARG A 79 14.24 -2.13 -3.74
C ARG A 79 15.05 -3.37 -3.34
N ALA A 80 14.42 -4.37 -2.73
CA ALA A 80 15.07 -5.63 -2.39
C ALA A 80 15.63 -6.35 -3.63
N ALA A 81 14.88 -6.37 -4.74
CA ALA A 81 15.33 -6.92 -6.02
C ALA A 81 16.57 -6.16 -6.56
N ARG A 82 16.53 -4.82 -6.56
CA ARG A 82 17.65 -3.97 -6.99
C ARG A 82 18.90 -4.20 -6.16
N GLU A 83 18.75 -4.35 -4.85
CA GLU A 83 19.88 -4.60 -3.94
C GLU A 83 20.47 -6.01 -4.10
N ALA A 84 19.64 -7.02 -4.34
CA ALA A 84 20.09 -8.36 -4.68
C ALA A 84 20.96 -8.34 -5.96
N LEU A 85 20.58 -7.55 -6.97
CA LEU A 85 21.37 -7.34 -8.19
C LEU A 85 22.61 -6.48 -7.97
N ARG A 86 22.57 -5.47 -7.09
CA ARG A 86 23.73 -4.62 -6.78
C ARG A 86 24.92 -5.46 -6.30
N GLY A 87 24.65 -6.49 -5.51
CA GLY A 87 25.65 -7.45 -5.05
C GLY A 87 26.22 -8.39 -6.11
N ILE A 88 25.70 -8.34 -7.35
CA ILE A 88 26.21 -9.03 -8.52
C ILE A 88 27.02 -8.06 -9.41
N VAL A 89 26.49 -6.85 -9.63
CA VAL A 89 27.05 -5.89 -10.61
C VAL A 89 28.22 -5.09 -10.06
N TRP A 90 28.17 -4.66 -8.80
CA TRP A 90 29.08 -3.64 -8.26
C TRP A 90 30.03 -4.16 -7.17
N LEU A 91 29.82 -5.38 -6.67
CA LEU A 91 30.71 -6.02 -5.71
C LEU A 91 31.73 -6.90 -6.45
N GLU A 92 32.90 -6.33 -6.75
CA GLU A 92 34.04 -7.07 -7.29
C GLU A 92 34.44 -8.21 -6.33
N GLY A 93 34.52 -9.44 -6.85
CA GLY A 93 34.88 -10.64 -6.08
C GLY A 93 33.71 -11.54 -5.66
N ASN A 94 32.46 -11.19 -6.02
CA ASN A 94 31.26 -11.94 -5.63
C ASN A 94 30.38 -12.37 -6.82
N ALA A 95 30.99 -12.46 -8.00
CA ALA A 95 30.40 -13.02 -9.21
C ALA A 95 30.21 -14.53 -9.03
N ASP A 96 29.04 -14.91 -8.53
CA ASP A 96 28.34 -16.19 -8.76
C ASP A 96 29.23 -17.44 -8.94
N SER A 97 30.26 -17.61 -8.09
CA SER A 97 31.39 -18.48 -8.46
C SER A 97 31.09 -19.98 -8.40
N VAL A 98 29.99 -20.39 -7.75
CA VAL A 98 29.49 -21.76 -7.76
C VAL A 98 27.99 -21.80 -7.42
N THR A 99 27.13 -22.13 -8.38
CA THR A 99 25.69 -22.41 -8.15
C THR A 99 25.42 -23.89 -7.86
N MET A 100 26.25 -24.80 -8.38
CA MET A 100 26.24 -26.21 -8.00
C MET A 100 27.63 -26.82 -8.19
N VAL A 101 28.24 -27.29 -7.11
CA VAL A 101 29.43 -28.15 -7.18
C VAL A 101 29.01 -29.55 -6.76
N LYS A 102 29.26 -30.52 -7.65
CA LYS A 102 29.10 -31.94 -7.37
C LYS A 102 30.48 -32.54 -7.22
N GLU A 103 30.79 -33.02 -6.02
CA GLU A 103 32.02 -33.75 -5.71
C GLU A 103 31.63 -35.17 -5.26
N GLY A 104 31.84 -36.15 -6.14
CA GLY A 104 31.41 -37.54 -5.92
C GLY A 104 29.89 -37.66 -5.69
N ASP A 105 29.52 -38.13 -4.50
CA ASP A 105 28.12 -38.30 -4.04
C ASP A 105 27.56 -37.07 -3.30
N THR A 106 28.36 -36.02 -3.11
CA THR A 106 27.91 -34.79 -2.42
C THR A 106 27.65 -33.67 -3.42
N THR A 107 26.53 -32.97 -3.24
CA THR A 107 26.16 -31.80 -4.03
C THR A 107 25.98 -30.61 -3.10
N ILE A 108 26.74 -29.54 -3.32
CA ILE A 108 26.55 -28.25 -2.66
C ILE A 108 25.84 -27.34 -3.64
N GLN A 109 24.62 -26.93 -3.31
CA GLN A 109 23.84 -25.95 -4.05
C GLN A 109 23.85 -24.62 -3.30
N LYS A 110 24.26 -23.54 -3.98
CA LYS A 110 24.11 -22.18 -3.47
C LYS A 110 22.97 -21.51 -4.24
N VAL A 111 22.08 -20.83 -3.53
CA VAL A 111 21.01 -20.04 -4.15
C VAL A 111 21.62 -18.90 -4.96
N SER A 112 21.27 -18.82 -6.25
CA SER A 112 21.75 -17.76 -7.12
C SER A 112 21.11 -16.43 -6.73
N LYS A 113 21.94 -15.38 -6.61
CA LYS A 113 21.46 -14.01 -6.36
C LYS A 113 20.53 -13.51 -7.46
N HIS A 114 20.70 -13.99 -8.70
CA HIS A 114 19.80 -13.65 -9.79
C HIS A 114 18.42 -14.29 -9.61
N GLN A 115 18.37 -15.53 -9.12
CA GLN A 115 17.11 -16.19 -8.78
C GLN A 115 16.39 -15.45 -7.65
N ILE A 116 17.12 -15.00 -6.62
CA ILE A 116 16.58 -14.19 -5.52
C ILE A 116 16.02 -12.85 -6.03
N SER A 117 16.76 -12.16 -6.91
CA SER A 117 16.26 -10.92 -7.52
C SER A 117 14.98 -11.16 -8.30
N ARG A 118 14.89 -12.26 -9.07
CA ARG A 118 13.69 -12.60 -9.83
C ARG A 118 12.50 -12.86 -8.91
N THR A 119 12.68 -13.63 -7.84
CA THR A 119 11.60 -13.89 -6.87
C THR A 119 11.09 -12.61 -6.21
N PHE A 120 11.98 -11.66 -5.90
CA PHE A 120 11.54 -10.35 -5.38
C PHE A 120 10.79 -9.53 -6.43
N SER A 121 11.21 -9.56 -7.70
CA SER A 121 10.45 -8.92 -8.78
C SER A 121 9.07 -9.56 -8.99
N GLU A 122 8.94 -10.88 -8.80
CA GLU A 122 7.65 -11.58 -8.84
C GLU A 122 6.75 -11.15 -7.67
N PHE A 123 7.30 -10.99 -6.46
CA PHE A 123 6.55 -10.45 -5.32
C PHE A 123 6.12 -9.00 -5.53
N ALA A 124 6.99 -8.15 -6.11
CA ALA A 124 6.64 -6.79 -6.47
C ALA A 124 5.48 -6.76 -7.50
N ALA A 125 5.52 -7.63 -8.51
CA ALA A 125 4.45 -7.74 -9.49
C ALA A 125 3.12 -8.22 -8.87
N ALA A 126 3.19 -9.15 -7.90
CA ALA A 126 2.00 -9.60 -7.16
C ALA A 126 1.42 -8.48 -6.27
N ALA A 127 2.29 -7.72 -5.58
CA ALA A 127 1.88 -6.56 -4.78
C ALA A 127 1.22 -5.48 -5.65
N ARG A 128 1.79 -5.20 -6.83
CA ARG A 128 1.20 -4.29 -7.83
C ARG A 128 -0.18 -4.77 -8.31
N GLY A 129 -0.34 -6.07 -8.56
CA GLY A 129 -1.66 -6.63 -8.91
C GLY A 129 -2.70 -6.41 -7.81
N ASN A 130 -2.33 -6.62 -6.55
CA ASN A 130 -3.21 -6.34 -5.41
C ASN A 130 -3.54 -4.84 -5.31
N LEU A 131 -2.57 -3.96 -5.56
CA LEU A 131 -2.76 -2.51 -5.57
C LEU A 131 -3.78 -2.11 -6.65
N GLU A 132 -3.65 -2.62 -7.87
CA GLU A 132 -4.58 -2.37 -8.97
C GLU A 132 -6.01 -2.84 -8.64
N ASP A 133 -6.15 -4.02 -8.02
CA ASP A 133 -7.45 -4.54 -7.59
C ASP A 133 -8.10 -3.66 -6.52
N LEU A 134 -7.33 -3.17 -5.54
CA LEU A 134 -7.81 -2.25 -4.51
C LEU A 134 -8.24 -0.90 -5.11
N LEU A 135 -7.43 -0.34 -6.02
CA LEU A 135 -7.75 0.89 -6.72
C LEU A 135 -9.01 0.76 -7.57
N PHE A 136 -9.16 -0.36 -8.28
CA PHE A 136 -10.36 -0.64 -9.05
C PHE A 136 -11.61 -0.68 -8.16
N GLN A 137 -11.54 -1.38 -7.02
CA GLN A 137 -12.64 -1.46 -6.06
C GLN A 137 -12.96 -0.09 -5.44
N TYR A 138 -11.93 0.68 -5.08
CA TYR A 138 -12.08 2.02 -4.52
C TYR A 138 -12.80 2.96 -5.50
N ASN A 139 -12.32 3.01 -6.75
CA ASN A 139 -12.90 3.83 -7.80
C ASN A 139 -14.32 3.41 -8.15
N MET A 140 -14.61 2.10 -8.16
CA MET A 140 -15.96 1.58 -8.39
C MET A 140 -16.93 2.00 -7.27
N GLN A 141 -16.53 1.94 -6.01
CA GLN A 141 -17.36 2.35 -4.88
C GLN A 141 -17.67 3.85 -4.94
N LYS A 142 -16.66 4.68 -5.20
CA LYS A 142 -16.80 6.14 -5.36
C LYS A 142 -17.63 6.53 -6.58
N SER A 143 -17.59 5.73 -7.64
CA SER A 143 -18.36 5.95 -8.87
C SER A 143 -19.80 5.42 -8.81
N SER A 144 -20.25 4.86 -7.68
CA SER A 144 -21.62 4.37 -7.57
C SER A 144 -22.61 5.53 -7.81
N PRO A 145 -23.62 5.34 -8.69
CA PRO A 145 -24.53 6.41 -9.04
C PRO A 145 -25.34 6.81 -7.81
N ILE A 146 -25.32 8.10 -7.47
CA ILE A 146 -26.31 8.68 -6.56
C ILE A 146 -27.67 8.42 -7.18
N GLY A 147 -28.48 7.60 -6.50
CA GLY A 147 -29.89 7.48 -6.83
C GLY A 147 -30.53 8.86 -6.70
N VAL A 148 -31.08 9.37 -7.79
CA VAL A 148 -31.96 10.54 -7.73
C VAL A 148 -33.24 10.07 -7.04
N ASP A 149 -33.26 10.13 -5.71
CA ASP A 149 -34.53 10.08 -4.99
C ASP A 149 -35.26 11.37 -5.35
N SER A 150 -36.33 11.23 -6.14
CA SER A 150 -37.19 12.34 -6.50
C SER A 150 -37.99 12.73 -5.26
N ALA A 151 -37.35 13.41 -4.32
CA ALA A 151 -38.01 14.12 -3.24
C ALA A 151 -38.64 15.42 -3.77
N GLU A 152 -39.48 15.30 -4.80
CA GLU A 152 -40.38 16.35 -5.25
C GLU A 152 -41.79 15.78 -5.24
N GLY A 153 -42.57 16.08 -4.19
CA GLY A 153 -44.02 15.87 -4.27
C GLY A 153 -44.86 15.72 -3.00
N LEU A 154 -44.37 15.85 -1.76
CA LEU A 154 -45.23 15.77 -0.57
C LEU A 154 -44.82 16.74 0.55
N ALA A 155 -45.00 18.03 0.33
CA ALA A 155 -45.11 19.00 1.42
C ALA A 155 -45.95 20.21 1.00
N ASP A 156 -47.21 19.96 0.64
CA ASP A 156 -48.25 21.01 0.61
C ASP A 156 -49.63 20.35 0.68
N THR A 157 -50.08 19.93 1.87
CA THR A 157 -51.42 20.22 2.40
C THR A 157 -51.55 19.70 3.83
N GLU A 158 -51.59 20.63 4.79
CA GLU A 158 -52.23 20.38 6.07
C GLU A 158 -53.70 19.99 5.84
N TYR A 159 -54.06 18.73 6.08
CA TYR A 159 -55.46 18.34 6.32
C TYR A 159 -55.58 17.93 7.79
N ASN A 160 -55.90 18.92 8.61
CA ASN A 160 -56.51 18.74 9.92
C ASN A 160 -57.90 18.10 9.74
N CYS A 161 -57.99 16.78 9.92
CA CYS A 161 -59.26 16.05 9.96
C CYS A 161 -59.30 15.07 11.14
N PHE A 162 -59.01 15.52 12.36
CA PHE A 162 -59.42 14.81 13.57
C PHE A 162 -59.75 15.85 14.64
N ASN A 163 -61.04 16.09 14.83
CA ASN A 163 -61.72 16.30 16.12
C ASN A 163 -63.15 16.80 15.87
N HIS A 164 -64.09 15.86 15.77
CA HIS A 164 -65.48 16.11 16.11
C HIS A 164 -65.87 15.07 17.16
N ASP A 165 -65.65 15.41 18.42
CA ASP A 165 -66.31 14.79 19.56
C ASP A 165 -66.85 15.93 20.44
N HIS A 166 -68.18 15.89 20.62
CA HIS A 166 -69.09 16.61 21.54
C HIS A 166 -70.13 17.55 20.90
#